data_AF-A0A7S1LQC4-F1
#
_entry.id   AF-A0A7S1LQC4-F1
#
_cell.length_a   1.000
_cell.length_b   1.000
_cell.length_c   1.000
_cell.angle_alpha   90.00
_cell.angle_beta   90.00
_cell.angle_gamma   90.00
#
_symmetry.space_group_name_H-M   'P 1'
#
loop_
_entity.id
_entity.type
_entity.pdbx_description
1 polymer ?
#
loop_
_entity_poly.entity_id
_entity_poly.type
_entity_poly.pdbx_seq_one_letter_code
_entity_poly.pdbx_strand_id
1 'polypeptide(L)'
;WRHCLIGDTILAETRGMAEATRGISDDVAKFLDWSQRKSWVVIHHRCDKYLWINEQYGFLRHSYIKDRLPKNTTHMLIVGQEKHSDVLCQKFLDELLAWAREDMKISTSFQQEDAAVDWVTLSTAPVLFCSTSTFCLTAGMGNPNTVYFPVNGENTVVMEDGPEIKEASKLRSPGFHWVQHDYIPGPVALHQKWEAIRAYLHADTCNETLHPCVAVGGLVPLDFFVVDPPDAFPCMYRMIDVEKRSSSRRRSTAVRCSQAIASGRTWCSPGERALNFALPERFTDCPFDKPGSAKSGASRLASFAAAQAVLTALLASMLF
;
A
#
# COMPACT_ATOMS: atom_id res chain seq x y z
N TRP A 1 16.28 -11.23 -0.68
CA TRP A 1 15.58 -10.47 -1.73
C TRP A 1 14.25 -9.87 -1.25
N ARG A 2 13.30 -10.65 -0.70
CA ARG A 2 12.01 -10.11 -0.17
C ARG A 2 12.18 -9.03 0.92
N HIS A 3 13.19 -9.19 1.76
CA HIS A 3 13.45 -8.38 2.96
C HIS A 3 13.99 -6.95 2.67
N CYS A 4 15.02 -6.81 1.82
CA CYS A 4 15.64 -5.50 1.57
C CYS A 4 14.73 -4.48 0.87
N LEU A 5 13.74 -4.92 0.10
CA LEU A 5 12.87 -4.01 -0.67
C LEU A 5 11.89 -3.25 0.22
N ILE A 6 11.37 -3.88 1.27
CA ILE A 6 10.34 -3.26 2.12
C ILE A 6 10.92 -2.11 2.93
N GLY A 7 12.10 -2.31 3.54
CA GLY A 7 12.75 -1.28 4.35
C GLY A 7 13.11 -0.02 3.54
N ASP A 8 13.74 -0.20 2.38
CA ASP A 8 14.13 0.94 1.54
C ASP A 8 12.90 1.63 0.90
N THR A 9 11.86 0.88 0.51
CA THR A 9 10.60 1.45 0.02
C THR A 9 9.87 2.24 1.10
N ILE A 10 9.74 1.72 2.33
CA ILE A 10 9.11 2.43 3.46
C ILE A 10 9.84 3.76 3.72
N LEU A 11 11.18 3.74 3.77
CA LEU A 11 11.96 4.96 4.01
C LEU A 11 11.83 5.97 2.88
N ALA A 12 11.85 5.52 1.62
CA ALA A 12 11.71 6.38 0.45
C ALA A 12 10.30 6.99 0.36
N GLU A 13 9.24 6.18 0.55
CA GLU A 13 7.85 6.63 0.57
C GLU A 13 7.63 7.63 1.71
N THR A 14 8.08 7.31 2.92
CA THR A 14 7.92 8.21 4.08
C THR A 14 8.63 9.55 3.85
N ARG A 15 9.84 9.55 3.27
CA ARG A 15 10.56 10.79 2.96
C ARG A 15 9.82 11.60 1.90
N GLY A 16 9.40 10.96 0.80
CA GLY A 16 8.67 11.63 -0.27
C GLY A 16 7.37 12.24 0.24
N MET A 17 6.66 11.54 1.11
CA MET A 17 5.43 12.04 1.72
C MET A 17 5.72 13.19 2.69
N ALA A 18 6.72 13.09 3.56
CA ALA A 18 7.13 14.17 4.45
C ALA A 18 7.62 15.44 3.72
N GLU A 19 8.13 15.31 2.50
CA GLU A 19 8.44 16.46 1.64
C GLU A 19 7.17 17.02 1.00
N ALA A 20 6.27 16.17 0.53
CA ALA A 20 4.99 16.58 -0.04
C ALA A 20 4.08 17.28 0.99
N THR A 21 4.15 16.88 2.26
CA THR A 21 3.37 17.50 3.34
C THR A 21 3.76 18.96 3.59
N ARG A 22 4.99 19.37 3.27
CA ARG A 22 5.43 20.77 3.38
C ARG A 22 4.73 21.70 2.40
N GLY A 23 4.15 21.16 1.33
CA GLY A 23 3.40 21.90 0.33
C GLY A 23 1.89 21.92 0.57
N ILE A 24 1.41 21.32 1.66
CA ILE A 24 -0.02 21.24 1.96
C ILE A 24 -0.55 22.62 2.34
N SER A 25 -1.63 23.03 1.69
CA SER A 25 -2.26 24.34 1.89
C SER A 25 -2.98 24.43 3.24
N ASP A 26 -3.20 25.66 3.72
CA ASP A 26 -4.01 25.94 4.91
C ASP A 26 -5.42 25.34 4.83
N ASP A 27 -5.95 25.16 3.62
CA ASP A 27 -7.28 24.57 3.41
C ASP A 27 -7.32 23.08 3.77
N VAL A 28 -6.25 22.34 3.49
CA VAL A 28 -6.13 20.94 3.92
C VAL A 28 -5.93 20.88 5.43
N ALA A 29 -5.15 21.79 6.02
CA ALA A 29 -5.01 21.86 7.47
C ALA A 29 -6.37 22.10 8.17
N LYS A 30 -7.21 22.98 7.63
CA LYS A 30 -8.59 23.18 8.11
C LYS A 30 -9.47 21.95 7.88
N PHE A 31 -9.35 21.30 6.73
CA PHE A 31 -10.08 20.07 6.46
C PHE A 31 -9.73 18.96 7.47
N LEU A 32 -8.46 18.93 7.91
CA LEU A 32 -7.91 17.99 8.88
C LEU A 32 -8.02 18.49 10.33
N ASP A 33 -8.82 19.51 10.62
CA ASP A 33 -9.12 19.88 12.01
C ASP A 33 -9.96 18.78 12.68
N TRP A 34 -9.24 17.83 13.27
CA TRP A 34 -9.82 16.70 14.00
C TRP A 34 -10.45 17.10 15.33
N SER A 35 -10.25 18.34 15.80
CA SER A 35 -10.82 18.80 17.08
C SER A 35 -12.34 18.71 17.11
N GLN A 36 -12.97 18.93 15.94
CA GLN A 36 -14.42 18.83 15.73
C GLN A 36 -14.88 17.41 15.33
N ARG A 37 -13.94 16.48 15.09
CA ARG A 37 -14.18 15.16 14.48
C ARG A 37 -13.71 14.02 15.38
N LYS A 38 -13.77 14.18 16.69
CA LYS A 38 -13.34 13.16 17.67
C LYS A 38 -14.10 11.84 17.59
N SER A 39 -15.30 11.83 17.00
CA SER A 39 -16.12 10.63 16.77
C SER A 39 -15.91 10.00 15.39
N TRP A 40 -14.92 10.47 14.62
CA TRP A 40 -14.63 9.94 13.30
C TRP A 40 -13.57 8.85 13.39
N VAL A 41 -13.73 7.84 12.54
CA VAL A 41 -12.67 6.87 12.24
C VAL A 41 -12.31 6.98 10.76
N VAL A 42 -11.07 6.67 10.43
CA VAL A 42 -10.57 6.66 9.07
C VAL A 42 -10.20 5.24 8.68
N ILE A 43 -10.62 4.80 7.50
CA ILE A 43 -10.26 3.51 6.94
C ILE A 43 -9.50 3.74 5.64
N HIS A 44 -8.31 3.17 5.52
CA HIS A 44 -7.64 3.08 4.24
C HIS A 44 -8.20 1.89 3.46
N HIS A 45 -8.89 2.16 2.35
CA HIS A 45 -9.38 1.11 1.46
C HIS A 45 -8.44 0.95 0.26
N ARG A 46 -7.68 -0.15 0.25
CA ARG A 46 -6.86 -0.53 -0.89
C ARG A 46 -7.64 -1.44 -1.82
N CYS A 47 -7.79 -0.98 -3.04
CA CYS A 47 -8.14 -1.83 -4.17
C CYS A 47 -7.28 -1.42 -5.37
N ASP A 48 -6.26 -2.21 -5.64
CA ASP A 48 -5.44 -2.08 -6.83
C ASP A 48 -5.12 -3.47 -7.39
N LYS A 49 -4.55 -3.51 -8.59
CA LYS A 49 -4.19 -4.76 -9.27
C LYS A 49 -3.25 -5.67 -8.46
N TYR A 50 -2.48 -5.13 -7.49
CA TYR A 50 -1.57 -5.94 -6.67
C TYR A 50 -2.32 -6.80 -5.66
N LEU A 51 -3.53 -6.38 -5.24
CA LEU A 51 -4.40 -7.20 -4.41
C LEU A 51 -4.63 -8.57 -5.06
N TRP A 52 -4.81 -8.60 -6.37
CA TRP A 52 -5.20 -9.77 -7.15
C TRP A 52 -4.10 -10.75 -7.47
N ILE A 53 -2.85 -10.31 -7.46
CA ILE A 53 -1.70 -11.10 -7.90
C ILE A 53 -0.78 -11.49 -6.77
N ASN A 54 -1.06 -11.04 -5.54
CA ASN A 54 -0.19 -11.28 -4.41
C ASN A 54 -1.00 -11.80 -3.21
N GLU A 55 -0.70 -13.03 -2.83
CA GLU A 55 -1.34 -13.81 -1.77
C GLU A 55 -1.19 -13.19 -0.38
N GLN A 56 -0.28 -12.24 -0.23
CA GLN A 56 -0.01 -11.52 1.02
C GLN A 56 -0.89 -10.27 1.19
N TYR A 57 -1.73 -9.99 0.20
CA TYR A 57 -2.82 -9.03 0.26
C TYR A 57 -4.16 -9.75 0.23
N GLY A 58 -5.16 -9.14 0.85
CA GLY A 58 -6.50 -9.68 0.76
C GLY A 58 -7.52 -8.94 1.60
N PHE A 59 -8.70 -9.55 1.66
CA PHE A 59 -9.87 -8.97 2.28
C PHE A 59 -9.97 -9.32 3.75
N LEU A 60 -10.17 -8.29 4.56
CA LEU A 60 -10.39 -8.39 5.99
C LEU A 60 -11.88 -8.49 6.29
N ARG A 61 -12.23 -9.18 7.36
CA ARG A 61 -13.61 -9.26 7.85
C ARG A 61 -14.01 -7.96 8.52
N HIS A 62 -15.31 -7.73 8.64
CA HIS A 62 -15.82 -6.57 9.36
C HIS A 62 -15.44 -6.59 10.85
N SER A 63 -15.26 -7.78 11.45
CA SER A 63 -14.82 -7.94 12.84
C SER A 63 -13.48 -7.26 13.14
N TYR A 64 -12.60 -7.16 12.14
CA TYR A 64 -11.36 -6.38 12.22
C TYR A 64 -11.61 -4.96 12.74
N ILE A 65 -12.63 -4.31 12.17
CA ILE A 65 -13.03 -2.94 12.50
C ILE A 65 -13.97 -2.95 13.71
N LYS A 66 -15.02 -3.78 13.68
CA LYS A 66 -16.10 -3.84 14.66
C LYS A 66 -15.60 -3.91 16.10
N ASP A 67 -14.65 -4.80 16.36
CA ASP A 67 -14.20 -5.11 17.73
C ASP A 67 -13.32 -4.01 18.34
N ARG A 68 -12.85 -3.09 17.50
CA ARG A 68 -11.88 -2.04 17.85
C ARG A 68 -12.44 -0.64 17.63
N LEU A 69 -13.71 -0.56 17.22
CA LEU A 69 -14.37 0.69 16.96
C LEU A 69 -14.68 1.41 18.28
N PRO A 70 -14.31 2.69 18.44
CA PRO A 70 -14.76 3.48 19.57
C PRO A 70 -16.28 3.50 19.70
N LYS A 71 -16.80 3.36 20.93
CA LYS A 71 -18.25 3.31 21.17
C LYS A 71 -19.01 4.57 20.75
N ASN A 72 -18.31 5.70 20.68
CA ASN A 72 -18.86 6.99 20.29
C ASN A 72 -18.65 7.30 18.80
N THR A 73 -18.24 6.33 17.98
CA THR A 73 -18.05 6.57 16.54
C THR A 73 -19.38 6.89 15.87
N THR A 74 -19.44 8.01 15.15
CA THR A 74 -20.62 8.45 14.39
C THR A 74 -20.36 8.54 12.89
N HIS A 75 -19.09 8.58 12.49
CA HIS A 75 -18.70 8.75 11.10
C HIS A 75 -17.47 7.92 10.76
N MET A 76 -17.44 7.40 9.53
CA MET A 76 -16.35 6.64 8.96
C MET A 76 -15.94 7.27 7.63
N LEU A 77 -14.73 7.81 7.58
CA LEU A 77 -14.12 8.35 6.38
C LEU A 77 -13.32 7.24 5.68
N ILE A 78 -13.64 6.95 4.43
CA ILE A 78 -12.89 6.01 3.60
C ILE A 78 -11.90 6.79 2.74
N VAL A 79 -10.61 6.54 2.95
CA VAL A 79 -9.53 7.08 2.10
C VAL A 79 -9.20 6.02 1.05
N GLY A 80 -9.49 6.32 -0.21
CA GLY A 80 -9.41 5.40 -1.33
C GLY A 80 -10.34 5.82 -2.46
N GLN A 81 -10.41 5.04 -3.53
CA GLN A 81 -11.32 5.37 -4.63
C GLN A 81 -12.77 5.06 -4.25
N GLU A 82 -13.69 5.97 -4.53
CA GLU A 82 -15.12 5.73 -4.31
C GLU A 82 -15.69 4.73 -5.34
N LYS A 83 -15.12 4.73 -6.55
CA LYS A 83 -15.55 3.87 -7.66
C LYS A 83 -14.38 3.09 -8.22
N HIS A 84 -14.53 1.77 -8.25
CA HIS A 84 -13.56 0.85 -8.81
C HIS A 84 -14.05 0.30 -10.15
N SER A 85 -13.13 0.19 -11.12
CA SER A 85 -13.38 -0.57 -12.36
C SER A 85 -13.44 -2.08 -12.12
N ASP A 86 -12.83 -2.54 -11.03
CA ASP A 86 -12.88 -3.93 -10.60
C ASP A 86 -14.19 -4.22 -9.84
N VAL A 87 -14.97 -5.15 -10.39
CA VAL A 87 -16.29 -5.52 -9.87
C VAL A 87 -16.20 -6.10 -8.46
N LEU A 88 -15.17 -6.88 -8.15
CA LEU A 88 -15.06 -7.53 -6.85
C LEU A 88 -14.63 -6.52 -5.78
N CYS A 89 -13.72 -5.61 -6.10
CA CYS A 89 -13.42 -4.50 -5.20
C CYS A 89 -14.62 -3.61 -4.94
N GLN A 90 -15.37 -3.23 -5.99
CA GLN A 90 -16.55 -2.40 -5.81
C GLN A 90 -17.55 -3.09 -4.87
N LYS A 91 -17.78 -4.40 -5.07
CA LYS A 91 -18.63 -5.20 -4.18
C LYS A 91 -18.14 -5.22 -2.73
N PHE A 92 -16.84 -5.38 -2.49
CA PHE A 92 -16.27 -5.33 -1.15
C PHE A 92 -16.49 -3.95 -0.50
N LEU A 93 -16.25 -2.87 -1.25
CA LEU A 93 -16.48 -1.52 -0.76
C LEU A 93 -17.95 -1.28 -0.44
N ASP A 94 -18.85 -1.63 -1.37
CA ASP A 94 -20.30 -1.51 -1.19
C ASP A 94 -20.77 -2.29 0.05
N GLU A 95 -20.24 -3.49 0.28
CA GLU A 95 -20.55 -4.31 1.46
C GLU A 95 -20.08 -3.66 2.76
N LEU A 96 -18.86 -3.09 2.78
CA LEU A 96 -18.34 -2.35 3.94
C LEU A 96 -19.22 -1.14 4.27
N LEU A 97 -19.65 -0.39 3.25
CA LEU A 97 -20.53 0.77 3.44
C LEU A 97 -21.92 0.36 3.94
N ALA A 98 -22.48 -0.71 3.37
CA ALA A 98 -23.77 -1.25 3.78
C ALA A 98 -23.70 -1.69 5.24
N TRP A 99 -22.71 -2.49 5.61
CA TRP A 99 -22.47 -2.91 7.00
C TRP A 99 -22.33 -1.71 7.97
N ALA A 100 -21.53 -0.71 7.61
CA ALA A 100 -21.35 0.47 8.46
C ALA A 100 -22.67 1.23 8.69
N ARG A 101 -23.49 1.39 7.66
CA ARG A 101 -24.76 2.14 7.73
C ARG A 101 -25.88 1.33 8.39
N GLU A 102 -26.03 0.07 7.98
CA GLU A 102 -27.15 -0.77 8.36
C GLU A 102 -26.95 -1.42 9.72
N ASP A 103 -25.76 -1.94 9.99
CA ASP A 103 -25.50 -2.71 11.22
C ASP A 103 -24.93 -1.82 12.32
N MET A 104 -24.01 -0.92 11.96
CA MET A 104 -23.32 -0.07 12.94
C MET A 104 -23.98 1.31 13.13
N LYS A 105 -24.92 1.68 12.25
CA LYS A 105 -25.59 3.01 12.24
C LYS A 105 -24.61 4.19 12.13
N ILE A 106 -23.53 3.99 11.38
CA ILE A 106 -22.47 4.97 11.16
C ILE A 106 -22.64 5.60 9.78
N SER A 107 -22.51 6.92 9.72
CA SER A 107 -22.47 7.63 8.44
C SER A 107 -21.11 7.44 7.76
N THR A 108 -21.09 7.38 6.42
CA THR A 108 -19.85 7.15 5.66
C THR A 108 -19.61 8.26 4.64
N SER A 109 -18.34 8.61 4.41
CA SER A 109 -17.92 9.51 3.34
C SER A 109 -16.61 9.02 2.71
N PHE A 110 -16.25 9.61 1.58
CA PHE A 110 -15.06 9.28 0.82
C PHE A 110 -14.12 10.46 0.72
N GLN A 111 -12.84 10.15 0.68
CA GLN A 111 -11.80 11.05 0.25
C GLN A 111 -10.91 10.35 -0.78
N GLN A 112 -10.75 11.01 -1.91
CA GLN A 112 -9.89 10.58 -3.01
C GLN A 112 -9.18 11.82 -3.56
N GLU A 113 -8.17 12.28 -2.84
CA GLU A 113 -7.38 13.45 -3.23
C GLU A 113 -6.05 13.00 -3.83
N ASP A 114 -5.08 13.92 -3.93
CA ASP A 114 -3.71 13.51 -4.24
C ASP A 114 -3.13 12.65 -3.09
N ALA A 115 -2.15 11.82 -3.44
CA ALA A 115 -1.55 10.87 -2.52
C ALA A 115 -0.92 11.54 -1.28
N ALA A 116 -0.49 12.81 -1.35
CA ALA A 116 0.07 13.48 -0.18
C ALA A 116 -1.04 13.87 0.80
N VAL A 117 -2.16 14.41 0.31
CA VAL A 117 -3.33 14.75 1.14
C VAL A 117 -3.92 13.50 1.79
N ASP A 118 -4.07 12.42 1.04
CA ASP A 118 -4.52 11.12 1.58
C ASP A 118 -3.57 10.61 2.66
N TRP A 119 -2.25 10.67 2.42
CA TRP A 119 -1.26 10.25 3.40
C TRP A 119 -1.32 11.06 4.69
N VAL A 120 -1.53 12.39 4.61
CA VAL A 120 -1.69 13.23 5.80
C VAL A 120 -3.00 12.95 6.53
N THR A 121 -4.07 12.70 5.79
CA THR A 121 -5.36 12.30 6.38
C THR A 121 -5.19 11.03 7.20
N LEU A 122 -4.50 10.03 6.66
CA LEU A 122 -4.19 8.79 7.36
C LEU A 122 -3.26 9.03 8.56
N SER A 123 -2.19 9.82 8.41
CA SER A 123 -1.21 10.05 9.48
C SER A 123 -1.70 10.98 10.59
N THR A 124 -2.85 11.62 10.44
CA THR A 124 -3.43 12.49 11.48
C THR A 124 -4.76 11.99 12.02
N ALA A 125 -5.33 10.94 11.42
CA ALA A 125 -6.59 10.35 11.84
C ALA A 125 -6.63 10.04 13.35
N PRO A 126 -7.73 10.36 14.07
CA PRO A 126 -7.87 10.04 15.50
C PRO A 126 -7.83 8.53 15.76
N VAL A 127 -8.49 7.78 14.88
CA VAL A 127 -8.45 6.31 14.82
C VAL A 127 -8.32 5.91 13.36
N LEU A 128 -7.27 5.16 13.04
CA LEU A 128 -6.98 4.67 11.71
C LEU A 128 -7.09 3.14 11.65
N PHE A 129 -7.87 2.62 10.70
CA PHE A 129 -7.84 1.23 10.29
C PHE A 129 -7.13 1.12 8.95
N CYS A 130 -5.94 0.52 8.96
CA CYS A 130 -5.20 0.27 7.74
C CYS A 130 -5.69 -0.98 7.01
N SER A 131 -5.58 -0.96 5.67
CA SER A 131 -5.43 -2.18 4.87
C SER A 131 -3.96 -2.62 4.86
N THR A 132 -3.70 -3.85 4.42
CA THR A 132 -2.32 -4.31 4.16
C THR A 132 -1.70 -3.50 3.00
N SER A 133 -1.03 -2.40 3.31
CA SER A 133 -0.47 -1.45 2.35
C SER A 133 0.75 -0.76 2.94
N THR A 134 1.83 -0.62 2.17
CA THR A 134 2.99 0.17 2.59
C THR A 134 2.63 1.65 2.74
N PHE A 135 1.73 2.15 1.88
CA PHE A 135 1.20 3.51 1.96
C PHE A 135 0.50 3.78 3.29
N CYS A 136 -0.41 2.88 3.72
CA CYS A 136 -1.06 3.04 5.02
C CYS A 136 -0.12 2.75 6.19
N LEU A 137 0.80 1.78 6.05
CA LEU A 137 1.76 1.46 7.09
C LEU A 137 2.61 2.68 7.42
N THR A 138 3.16 3.34 6.41
CA THR A 138 4.02 4.52 6.60
C THR A 138 3.25 5.67 7.24
N ALA A 139 2.02 5.94 6.79
CA ALA A 139 1.16 6.94 7.40
C ALA A 139 0.82 6.60 8.86
N GLY A 140 0.46 5.34 9.12
CA GLY A 140 0.12 4.85 10.45
C GLY A 140 1.31 4.88 11.42
N MET A 141 2.53 4.57 10.98
CA MET A 141 3.72 4.69 11.81
C MET A 141 3.97 6.13 12.27
N GLY A 142 3.65 7.11 11.43
CA GLY A 142 3.74 8.54 11.75
C GLY A 142 2.55 9.08 12.54
N ASN A 143 1.47 8.31 12.71
CA ASN A 143 0.25 8.78 13.34
C ASN A 143 0.38 8.76 14.87
N PRO A 144 0.26 9.90 15.57
CA PRO A 144 0.41 9.98 17.02
C PRO A 144 -0.78 9.42 17.81
N ASN A 145 -1.90 9.12 17.14
CA ASN A 145 -3.15 8.65 17.74
C ASN A 145 -3.26 7.11 17.69
N THR A 146 -4.47 6.58 17.55
CA THR A 146 -4.72 5.14 17.52
C THR A 146 -4.66 4.61 16.09
N VAL A 147 -3.85 3.59 15.86
CA VAL A 147 -3.72 2.92 14.56
C VAL A 147 -3.86 1.43 14.74
N TYR A 148 -4.69 0.81 13.92
CA TYR A 148 -4.78 -0.63 13.77
C TYR A 148 -4.22 -1.01 12.40
N PHE A 149 -3.18 -1.84 12.40
CA PHE A 149 -2.60 -2.39 11.19
C PHE A 149 -2.77 -3.92 11.18
N PRO A 150 -3.37 -4.50 10.13
CA PRO A 150 -3.66 -5.92 10.07
C PRO A 150 -2.42 -6.72 9.67
N VAL A 151 -2.16 -7.82 10.38
CA VAL A 151 -1.08 -8.78 10.10
C VAL A 151 -1.59 -10.21 10.24
N ASN A 152 -0.90 -11.16 9.61
CA ASN A 152 -1.16 -12.59 9.78
C ASN A 152 0.17 -13.34 9.74
N GLY A 153 0.95 -13.21 10.81
CA GLY A 153 2.30 -13.79 10.90
C GLY A 153 3.19 -13.49 9.68
N GLU A 154 3.73 -14.55 9.08
CA GLU A 154 4.57 -14.49 7.87
C GLU A 154 3.77 -14.43 6.56
N ASN A 155 2.44 -14.54 6.62
CA ASN A 155 1.59 -14.63 5.44
C ASN A 155 1.26 -13.25 4.85
N THR A 156 1.38 -12.17 5.62
CA THR A 156 1.14 -10.80 5.12
C THR A 156 2.42 -10.13 4.61
N VAL A 157 2.26 -9.13 3.71
CA VAL A 157 3.41 -8.45 3.10
C VAL A 157 4.26 -7.71 4.14
N VAL A 158 3.61 -7.28 5.22
CA VAL A 158 4.25 -6.69 6.39
C VAL A 158 4.28 -7.75 7.47
N MET A 159 5.48 -8.07 7.94
CA MET A 159 5.70 -8.99 9.06
C MET A 159 6.06 -8.17 10.29
N GLU A 160 5.28 -8.30 11.36
CA GLU A 160 5.48 -7.59 12.63
C GLU A 160 6.91 -7.77 13.18
N ASP A 161 7.43 -9.00 13.10
CA ASP A 161 8.77 -9.38 13.59
C ASP A 161 9.86 -9.43 12.52
N GLY A 162 9.57 -8.93 11.31
CA GLY A 162 10.56 -8.86 10.23
C GLY A 162 11.74 -7.95 10.61
N PRO A 163 12.98 -8.27 10.19
CA PRO A 163 14.16 -7.49 10.58
C PRO A 163 14.07 -6.01 10.20
N GLU A 164 13.45 -5.69 9.07
CA GLU A 164 13.19 -4.31 8.64
C GLU A 164 12.17 -3.60 9.54
N ILE A 165 11.12 -4.32 9.94
CA ILE A 165 10.06 -3.79 10.78
C ILE A 165 10.51 -3.65 12.23
N LYS A 166 11.45 -4.46 12.72
CA LYS A 166 12.06 -4.31 14.05
C LYS A 166 12.75 -2.96 14.21
N GLU A 167 13.48 -2.49 13.21
CA GLU A 167 14.06 -1.14 13.26
C GLU A 167 12.97 -0.07 13.11
N ALA A 168 12.03 -0.26 12.17
CA ALA A 168 10.91 0.67 12.00
C ALA A 168 9.96 0.72 13.22
N SER A 169 9.96 -0.33 14.05
CA SER A 169 9.12 -0.45 15.23
C SER A 169 9.37 0.62 16.27
N LYS A 170 10.62 1.08 16.34
CA LYS A 170 11.07 2.13 17.24
C LYS A 170 10.44 3.48 16.93
N LEU A 171 9.88 3.62 15.72
CA LEU A 171 9.29 4.85 15.21
C LEU A 171 7.77 4.90 15.41
N ARG A 172 7.16 3.77 15.80
CA ARG A 172 5.71 3.67 15.99
C ARG A 172 5.29 4.47 17.21
N SER A 173 4.15 5.14 17.08
CA SER A 173 3.52 5.78 18.24
C SER A 173 3.04 4.73 19.26
N PRO A 174 2.88 5.10 20.54
CA PRO A 174 2.31 4.20 21.55
C PRO A 174 0.90 3.69 21.22
N GLY A 175 0.15 4.40 20.37
CA GLY A 175 -1.19 4.01 19.92
C GLY A 175 -1.20 3.12 18.67
N PHE A 176 -0.05 2.70 18.17
CA PHE A 176 0.04 1.77 17.04
C PHE A 176 -0.13 0.32 17.50
N HIS A 177 -1.07 -0.39 16.88
CA HIS A 177 -1.40 -1.76 17.19
C HIS A 177 -1.28 -2.66 15.96
N TRP A 178 -0.46 -3.70 16.08
CA TRP A 178 -0.56 -4.85 15.17
C TRP A 178 -1.76 -5.70 15.56
N VAL A 179 -2.53 -6.08 14.57
CA VAL A 179 -3.74 -6.85 14.79
C VAL A 179 -3.63 -8.12 13.97
N GLN A 180 -3.41 -9.23 14.67
CA GLN A 180 -3.51 -10.56 14.06
C GLN A 180 -4.93 -10.77 13.55
N HIS A 181 -5.06 -11.07 12.26
CA HIS A 181 -6.36 -11.21 11.63
C HIS A 181 -6.33 -12.19 10.45
N ASP A 182 -7.40 -12.97 10.32
CA ASP A 182 -7.63 -13.85 9.18
C ASP A 182 -7.90 -13.01 7.91
N TYR A 183 -7.55 -13.50 6.73
CA TYR A 183 -7.88 -12.78 5.49
C TYR A 183 -8.19 -13.77 4.36
N ILE A 184 -8.97 -13.35 3.36
CA ILE A 184 -9.03 -14.08 2.09
C ILE A 184 -8.00 -13.45 1.15
N PRO A 185 -6.96 -14.19 0.72
CA PRO A 185 -6.01 -13.68 -0.26
C PRO A 185 -6.69 -13.24 -1.55
N GLY A 186 -6.23 -12.16 -2.17
CA GLY A 186 -6.87 -11.65 -3.40
C GLY A 186 -6.95 -12.68 -4.54
N PRO A 187 -5.89 -13.46 -4.86
CA PRO A 187 -5.99 -14.53 -5.85
C PRO A 187 -7.09 -15.55 -5.52
N VAL A 188 -7.23 -15.92 -4.24
CA VAL A 188 -8.28 -16.84 -3.79
C VAL A 188 -9.66 -16.22 -3.98
N ALA A 189 -9.84 -14.96 -3.57
CA ALA A 189 -11.10 -14.26 -3.68
C ALA A 189 -11.62 -14.19 -5.13
N LEU A 190 -10.73 -14.05 -6.12
CA LEU A 190 -11.10 -14.04 -7.53
C LEU A 190 -11.77 -15.34 -8.00
N HIS A 191 -11.46 -16.47 -7.35
CA HIS A 191 -12.02 -17.77 -7.68
C HIS A 191 -13.25 -18.14 -6.83
N GLN A 192 -13.70 -17.25 -5.94
CA GLN A 192 -14.85 -17.48 -5.09
C GLN A 192 -16.11 -16.82 -5.62
N LYS A 193 -17.25 -17.44 -5.33
CA LYS A 193 -18.55 -16.80 -5.50
C LYS A 193 -18.69 -15.66 -4.51
N TRP A 194 -19.34 -14.58 -4.94
CA TRP A 194 -19.53 -13.39 -4.09
C TRP A 194 -20.23 -13.73 -2.77
N GLU A 195 -21.20 -14.64 -2.78
CA GLU A 195 -21.95 -15.05 -1.59
C GLU A 195 -21.03 -15.68 -0.53
N ALA A 196 -20.01 -16.44 -0.95
CA ALA A 196 -19.05 -17.05 -0.04
C ALA A 196 -18.09 -16.00 0.55
N ILE A 197 -17.66 -15.03 -0.26
CA ILE A 197 -16.84 -13.89 0.20
C ILE A 197 -17.64 -13.06 1.20
N ARG A 198 -18.88 -12.69 0.85
CA ARG A 198 -19.77 -11.93 1.71
C ARG A 198 -20.01 -12.65 3.04
N ALA A 199 -20.29 -13.96 3.01
CA ALA A 199 -20.44 -14.76 4.22
C ALA A 199 -19.19 -14.70 5.11
N TYR A 200 -17.99 -14.76 4.52
CA TYR A 200 -16.74 -14.59 5.23
C TYR A 200 -16.61 -13.19 5.87
N LEU A 201 -16.94 -12.11 5.14
CA LEU A 201 -16.84 -10.74 5.67
C LEU A 201 -17.66 -10.51 6.93
N HIS A 202 -18.79 -11.22 7.05
CA HIS A 202 -19.69 -11.19 8.19
C HIS A 202 -19.40 -12.24 9.26
N ALA A 203 -18.45 -13.15 9.03
CA ALA A 203 -18.15 -14.22 9.98
C ALA A 203 -17.33 -13.73 11.18
N ASP A 204 -17.71 -14.16 12.39
CA ASP A 204 -16.96 -13.84 13.61
C ASP A 204 -15.60 -14.54 13.68
N THR A 205 -15.44 -15.69 13.02
CA THR A 205 -14.18 -16.46 12.90
C THR A 205 -13.95 -16.95 11.47
N CYS A 206 -12.69 -17.07 11.02
CA CYS A 206 -12.37 -17.81 9.81
C CYS A 206 -12.70 -19.29 10.00
N ASN A 207 -13.51 -19.84 9.11
CA ASN A 207 -13.74 -21.28 9.00
C ASN A 207 -13.18 -21.72 7.67
N GLU A 208 -11.97 -22.29 7.67
CA GLU A 208 -11.23 -22.70 6.47
C GLU A 208 -11.99 -23.70 5.58
N THR A 209 -12.94 -24.44 6.16
CA THR A 209 -13.77 -25.40 5.42
C THR A 209 -14.91 -24.72 4.66
N LEU A 210 -15.43 -23.60 5.18
CA LEU A 210 -16.54 -22.85 4.57
C LEU A 210 -16.06 -21.64 3.76
N HIS A 211 -14.93 -21.08 4.15
CA HIS A 211 -14.33 -19.89 3.58
C HIS A 211 -12.86 -20.23 3.31
N PRO A 212 -12.33 -19.99 2.11
CA PRO A 212 -10.91 -20.21 1.82
C PRO A 212 -10.08 -19.04 2.36
N CYS A 213 -10.20 -18.78 3.66
CA CYS A 213 -9.43 -17.78 4.37
C CYS A 213 -8.16 -18.41 4.94
N VAL A 214 -7.16 -17.56 5.19
CA VAL A 214 -5.94 -17.92 5.89
C VAL A 214 -6.13 -17.53 7.35
N ALA A 215 -6.27 -18.51 8.24
CA ALA A 215 -6.41 -18.27 9.67
C ALA A 215 -5.12 -17.72 10.28
N VAL A 216 -5.20 -16.98 11.39
CA VAL A 216 -4.03 -16.52 12.16
C VAL A 216 -3.17 -17.73 12.55
N GLY A 217 -1.91 -17.72 12.10
CA GLY A 217 -0.96 -18.81 12.36
C GLY A 217 -1.15 -20.04 11.46
N GLY A 218 -2.15 -20.04 10.57
CA GLY A 218 -2.24 -20.99 9.48
C GLY A 218 -1.14 -20.72 8.45
N LEU A 219 -0.66 -21.77 7.79
CA LEU A 219 0.22 -21.59 6.63
C LEU A 219 -0.64 -21.46 5.38
N VAL A 220 -0.29 -20.57 4.46
CA VAL A 220 -0.85 -20.60 3.11
C VAL A 220 -0.42 -21.93 2.49
N PRO A 221 -1.34 -22.87 2.17
CA PRO A 221 -0.93 -24.13 1.59
C PRO A 221 -0.39 -23.86 0.19
N LEU A 222 0.87 -24.21 -0.04
CA LEU A 222 1.56 -24.02 -1.33
C LEU A 222 0.81 -24.71 -2.49
N ASP A 223 0.03 -25.75 -2.19
CA ASP A 223 -0.66 -26.58 -3.17
C ASP A 223 -1.90 -25.91 -3.80
N PHE A 224 -2.34 -24.74 -3.30
CA PHE A 224 -3.48 -24.04 -3.90
C PHE A 224 -3.16 -23.36 -5.24
N PHE A 225 -1.88 -23.25 -5.64
CA PHE A 225 -1.50 -22.34 -6.72
C PHE A 225 -0.47 -22.93 -7.69
N VAL A 226 -0.94 -23.82 -8.58
CA VAL A 226 -0.36 -23.90 -9.94
C VAL A 226 -1.27 -23.09 -10.85
N VAL A 227 -1.13 -21.77 -10.80
CA VAL A 227 -1.58 -20.91 -11.89
C VAL A 227 -0.36 -20.71 -12.77
N ASP A 228 -0.37 -21.28 -13.98
CA ASP A 228 0.70 -21.04 -14.95
C ASP A 228 0.92 -19.52 -15.05
N PRO A 229 2.09 -19.00 -14.66
CA PRO A 229 2.33 -17.57 -14.73
C PRO A 229 2.21 -17.18 -16.21
N PRO A 230 1.38 -16.18 -16.57
CA PRO A 230 1.39 -15.68 -17.93
C PRO A 230 2.82 -15.21 -18.24
N ASP A 231 3.40 -15.79 -19.29
CA ASP A 231 4.73 -15.49 -19.80
C ASP A 231 4.87 -13.99 -20.09
N ALA A 232 5.32 -13.20 -19.10
CA ALA A 232 6.06 -11.93 -19.23
C ALA A 232 5.81 -10.98 -18.05
N PHE A 233 6.65 -11.01 -17.02
CA PHE A 233 6.85 -9.83 -16.16
C PHE A 233 8.30 -9.70 -15.69
N PRO A 234 9.23 -9.15 -16.50
CA PRO A 234 10.51 -8.71 -15.99
C PRO A 234 10.35 -7.36 -15.27
N CYS A 235 10.75 -7.32 -13.99
CA CYS A 235 11.22 -6.16 -13.22
C CYS A 235 10.69 -4.76 -13.63
N MET A 236 9.45 -4.44 -13.25
CA MET A 236 8.83 -3.13 -13.48
C MET A 236 9.06 -2.13 -12.31
N TYR A 237 10.27 -2.01 -11.78
CA TYR A 237 10.60 -1.07 -10.68
C TYR A 237 11.61 0.03 -11.04
N ARG A 238 11.89 0.25 -12.34
CA ARG A 238 12.85 1.28 -12.78
C ARG A 238 12.28 2.44 -13.62
N MET A 239 10.96 2.56 -13.76
CA MET A 239 10.36 3.59 -14.62
C MET A 239 10.04 4.93 -13.92
N ILE A 240 10.11 5.02 -12.59
CA ILE A 240 9.74 6.27 -11.89
C ILE A 240 10.84 7.35 -11.99
N ASP A 241 12.07 7.00 -12.38
CA ASP A 241 13.21 7.94 -12.36
C ASP A 241 13.64 8.51 -13.73
N VAL A 242 13.01 8.08 -14.83
CA VAL A 242 13.44 8.50 -16.19
C VAL A 242 12.59 9.64 -16.76
N GLU A 243 11.37 9.85 -16.27
CA GLU A 243 10.45 10.84 -16.88
C GLU A 243 10.69 12.30 -16.45
N LYS A 244 11.48 12.55 -15.40
CA LYS A 244 11.82 13.93 -14.97
C LYS A 244 13.09 14.51 -15.60
N ARG A 245 13.79 13.79 -16.48
CA ARG A 245 15.00 14.28 -17.17
C ARG A 245 14.99 13.99 -18.67
N SER A 246 14.04 14.51 -19.44
CA SER A 246 14.33 14.85 -20.84
C SER A 246 13.43 15.96 -21.37
N SER A 247 13.90 17.19 -21.25
CA SER A 247 13.42 18.31 -22.05
C SER A 247 14.07 18.28 -23.45
N SER A 248 13.20 18.49 -24.46
CA SER A 248 13.41 19.24 -25.71
C SER A 248 14.04 18.68 -26.99
N ARG A 249 14.51 17.42 -27.15
CA ARG A 249 15.01 16.97 -28.49
C ARG A 249 14.63 15.59 -29.04
N ARG A 250 13.83 14.78 -28.35
CA ARG A 250 13.50 13.40 -28.80
C ARG A 250 12.04 13.18 -29.20
N ARG A 251 11.29 14.22 -29.58
CA ARG A 251 9.88 14.07 -30.01
C ARG A 251 9.69 13.73 -31.50
N SER A 252 10.69 13.91 -32.37
CA SER A 252 10.47 13.70 -33.82
C SER A 252 10.69 12.26 -34.30
N THR A 253 11.56 11.48 -33.66
CA THR A 253 11.90 10.12 -34.12
C THR A 253 10.93 9.07 -33.58
N ALA A 254 10.43 9.22 -32.35
CA ALA A 254 9.50 8.27 -31.73
C ALA A 254 8.11 8.28 -32.39
N VAL A 255 7.66 9.42 -32.92
CA VAL A 255 6.36 9.57 -33.60
C VAL A 255 6.34 8.88 -34.98
N ARG A 256 7.49 8.70 -35.63
CA ARG A 256 7.57 8.08 -36.97
C ARG A 256 7.61 6.54 -36.93
N CYS A 257 8.21 5.93 -35.91
CA CYS A 257 8.19 4.46 -35.78
C CYS A 257 6.85 3.91 -35.28
N SER A 258 6.13 4.64 -34.44
CA SER A 258 4.83 4.22 -33.89
C SER A 258 3.72 4.18 -34.94
N GLN A 259 3.75 5.04 -35.96
CA GLN A 259 2.80 5.01 -37.08
C GLN A 259 3.09 3.89 -38.11
N ALA A 260 4.34 3.43 -38.24
CA ALA A 260 4.69 2.33 -39.15
C ALA A 260 4.25 0.95 -38.62
N ILE A 261 4.28 0.78 -37.29
CA ILE A 261 3.82 -0.46 -36.62
C ILE A 261 2.29 -0.57 -36.65
N ALA A 262 1.57 0.56 -36.49
CA ALA A 262 0.11 0.59 -36.57
C ALA A 262 -0.46 0.28 -37.99
N SER A 263 0.40 0.27 -39.02
CA SER A 263 0.01 0.00 -40.41
C SER A 263 0.59 -1.31 -40.98
N GLY A 264 1.12 -2.19 -40.12
CA GLY A 264 1.49 -3.56 -40.50
C GLY A 264 2.69 -3.68 -41.44
N ARG A 265 3.56 -2.66 -41.55
CA ARG A 265 4.77 -2.76 -42.39
C ARG A 265 5.99 -3.11 -41.54
N THR A 266 6.62 -4.23 -41.85
CA THR A 266 7.93 -4.60 -41.35
C THR A 266 9.00 -4.12 -42.33
N TRP A 267 9.58 -2.94 -42.10
CA TRP A 267 10.99 -2.56 -42.33
C TRP A 267 11.17 -1.04 -42.49
N CYS A 268 12.23 -0.51 -41.86
CA CYS A 268 12.84 0.77 -42.19
C CYS A 268 14.12 0.50 -43.01
N SER A 269 14.41 1.35 -44.01
CA SER A 269 15.48 1.16 -45.01
C SER A 269 16.90 1.05 -44.43
N PRO A 270 17.83 0.33 -45.09
CA PRO A 270 19.18 0.10 -44.62
C PRO A 270 20.10 1.28 -44.97
N GLY A 271 20.50 2.06 -43.97
CA GLY A 271 21.38 3.21 -44.20
C GLY A 271 22.14 3.75 -43.00
N GLU A 272 22.10 3.09 -41.83
CA GLU A 272 22.84 3.53 -40.64
C GLU A 272 23.46 2.31 -39.93
N ARG A 273 24.62 1.85 -40.42
CA ARG A 273 25.62 1.09 -39.64
C ARG A 273 26.55 2.14 -39.01
N ALA A 274 27.06 2.07 -37.78
CA ALA A 274 27.19 0.99 -36.82
C ALA A 274 27.35 1.59 -35.42
N LEU A 275 26.77 0.94 -34.40
CA LEU A 275 27.36 0.83 -33.07
C LEU A 275 26.91 -0.54 -32.53
N ASN A 276 27.82 -1.50 -32.65
CA ASN A 276 27.67 -2.86 -32.19
C ASN A 276 27.39 -2.88 -30.68
N PHE A 277 26.29 -3.50 -30.27
CA PHE A 277 26.22 -4.14 -28.96
C PHE A 277 26.25 -5.65 -29.18
N ALA A 278 27.43 -6.21 -28.97
CA ALA A 278 27.59 -7.63 -28.71
C ALA A 278 26.84 -7.98 -27.41
N LEU A 279 26.03 -9.03 -27.47
CA LEU A 279 25.53 -9.73 -26.29
C LEU A 279 26.71 -10.41 -25.58
N PRO A 280 26.91 -10.23 -24.27
CA PRO A 280 27.65 -11.21 -23.50
C PRO A 280 26.69 -12.31 -23.04
N GLU A 281 27.03 -13.54 -23.41
CA GLU A 281 26.63 -14.72 -22.67
C GLU A 281 27.13 -14.64 -21.21
N ARG A 282 26.31 -15.18 -20.28
CA ARG A 282 26.57 -15.36 -18.84
C ARG A 282 26.56 -14.08 -17.98
N PHE A 283 25.43 -13.85 -17.33
CA PHE A 283 25.34 -13.13 -16.06
C PHE A 283 24.76 -14.06 -14.98
N THR A 284 25.57 -15.02 -14.55
CA THR A 284 25.56 -15.48 -13.17
C THR A 284 26.58 -14.61 -12.46
N ASP A 285 26.16 -13.56 -11.77
CA ASP A 285 26.87 -12.94 -10.63
C ASP A 285 26.12 -11.66 -10.19
N CYS A 286 25.46 -11.72 -9.04
CA CYS A 286 25.17 -10.52 -8.25
C CYS A 286 26.48 -10.08 -7.60
N PRO A 287 26.90 -8.81 -7.69
CA PRO A 287 28.05 -8.37 -6.93
C PRO A 287 27.65 -8.35 -5.45
N PHE A 288 28.17 -9.32 -4.70
CA PHE A 288 28.35 -9.18 -3.26
C PHE A 288 29.29 -8.00 -3.02
N ASP A 289 28.79 -6.97 -2.36
CA ASP A 289 29.65 -5.99 -1.73
C ASP A 289 30.55 -6.71 -0.72
N LYS A 290 31.86 -6.45 -0.82
CA LYS A 290 32.84 -6.81 0.21
C LYS A 290 32.39 -6.19 1.55
N PRO A 291 32.58 -6.89 2.69
CA PRO A 291 32.31 -6.33 4.00
C PRO A 291 33.38 -5.28 4.29
N GLY A 292 33.06 -4.00 4.01
CA GLY A 292 34.09 -2.97 4.02
C GLY A 292 33.62 -1.55 3.78
N SER A 293 32.38 -1.18 4.11
CA SER A 293 32.11 0.19 4.57
C SER A 293 30.83 0.20 5.40
N ALA A 294 30.98 0.26 6.71
CA ALA A 294 29.91 0.63 7.62
C ALA A 294 29.60 2.12 7.42
N LYS A 295 28.92 2.49 6.33
CA LYS A 295 28.09 3.69 6.37
C LYS A 295 26.91 3.36 7.26
N SER A 296 27.11 3.69 8.53
CA SER A 296 26.34 3.26 9.69
C SER A 296 24.83 3.41 9.48
N GLY A 297 24.07 2.40 9.95
CA GLY A 297 22.62 2.52 10.14
C GLY A 297 22.24 3.79 10.92
N ALA A 298 23.16 4.36 11.71
CA ALA A 298 22.98 5.65 12.38
C ALA A 298 22.71 6.82 11.43
N SER A 299 23.32 6.86 10.23
CA SER A 299 23.06 7.94 9.25
C SER A 299 21.65 7.86 8.65
N ARG A 300 21.13 6.65 8.44
CA ARG A 300 19.76 6.41 7.96
C ARG A 300 18.72 6.74 9.04
N LEU A 301 19.00 6.34 10.28
CA LEU A 301 18.17 6.65 11.46
C LEU A 301 18.08 8.16 11.72
N ALA A 302 19.20 8.89 11.59
CA ALA A 302 19.21 10.35 11.80
C ALA A 302 18.33 11.11 10.79
N SER A 303 18.35 10.70 9.52
CA SER A 303 17.49 11.34 8.49
C SER A 303 16.00 11.06 8.72
N PHE A 304 15.65 9.86 9.21
CA PHE A 304 14.26 9.52 9.49
C PHE A 304 13.75 10.20 10.76
N ALA A 305 14.52 10.16 11.84
CA ALA A 305 14.19 10.87 13.09
C ALA A 305 14.05 12.38 12.85
N ALA A 306 14.84 12.96 11.95
CA ALA A 306 14.68 14.36 11.54
C ALA A 306 13.37 14.61 10.76
N ALA A 307 12.99 13.72 9.83
CA ALA A 307 11.72 13.83 9.11
C ALA A 307 10.52 13.71 10.07
N GLN A 308 10.58 12.77 11.01
CA GLN A 308 9.55 12.59 12.03
C GLN A 308 9.55 13.74 13.04
N ALA A 309 10.69 14.28 13.45
CA ALA A 309 10.76 15.46 14.32
C ALA A 309 10.19 16.71 13.64
N VAL A 310 10.45 16.90 12.34
CA VAL A 310 9.83 17.98 11.54
C VAL A 310 8.32 17.76 11.43
N LEU A 311 7.87 16.53 11.20
CA LEU A 311 6.44 16.20 11.15
C LEU A 311 5.78 16.43 12.52
N THR A 312 6.36 15.95 13.61
CA THR A 312 5.88 16.18 14.99
C THR A 312 5.85 17.67 15.32
N ALA A 313 6.86 18.45 14.89
CA ALA A 313 6.87 19.90 15.09
C ALA A 313 5.78 20.60 14.27
N LEU A 314 5.55 20.19 13.03
CA LEU A 314 4.47 20.70 12.18
C LEU A 314 3.09 20.35 12.76
N LEU A 315 2.89 19.10 13.19
CA LEU A 315 1.65 18.66 13.83
C LEU A 315 1.43 19.35 15.18
N ALA A 316 2.47 19.55 15.98
CA ALA A 316 2.39 20.32 17.21
C ALA A 316 1.99 21.78 16.93
N SER A 317 2.50 22.39 15.86
CA SER A 317 2.12 23.76 15.47
C SER A 317 0.70 23.89 14.91
N MET A 318 0.05 22.79 14.52
CA MET A 318 -1.35 22.78 14.09
C MET A 318 -2.35 22.57 15.25
N LEU A 319 -1.86 22.16 16.42
CA LEU A 319 -2.67 21.89 17.61
C LEU A 319 -2.72 23.07 18.61
N PHE A 320 -2.03 24.16 18.33
CA PHE A 320 -2.00 25.41 19.10
C PHE A 320 -2.33 26.61 18.21
#